data_AF-A0A935FC78-F1
#
_entry.id   AF-A0A935FC78-F1
#
_cell.length_a   1.000
_cell.length_b   1.000
_cell.length_c   1.000
_cell.angle_alpha   90.00
_cell.angle_beta   90.00
_cell.angle_gamma   90.00
#
_symmetry.space_group_name_H-M   'P 1'
#
loop_
_entity.id
_entity.type
_entity.pdbx_description
1 polymer ?
#
loop_
_entity_poly.entity_id
_entity_poly.type
_entity_poly.pdbx_seq_one_letter_code
_entity_poly.pdbx_strand_id
1 'polypeptide(L)'
;MTKYYLDHTEFKVVPSSKNKDTIVMGGLLIGHEEESKLTSIMREIKSRYFDPDLPLKFNMKDLKKKYEEFNLSAEYEIFLKDSAQWRTELFKRSLEIDYTIIIAIIQHYQPDKKIALSKNMIYWDMHLTMY
;
A
#
# COMPACT_ATOMS: atom_id res chain seq x y z
N MET A 1 -3.96 20.85 -4.15
CA MET A 1 -4.75 19.89 -4.95
C MET A 1 -4.61 18.53 -4.29
N THR A 2 -5.72 17.86 -3.99
CA THR A 2 -5.71 16.52 -3.38
C THR A 2 -5.24 15.49 -4.40
N LYS A 3 -4.31 14.62 -4.01
CA LYS A 3 -3.82 13.54 -4.87
C LYS A 3 -4.48 12.22 -4.51
N TYR A 4 -4.69 11.41 -5.53
CA TYR A 4 -5.28 10.10 -5.40
C TYR A 4 -4.32 9.03 -5.90
N TYR A 5 -3.94 8.12 -5.01
CA TYR A 5 -3.11 6.97 -5.33
C TYR A 5 -3.99 5.73 -5.27
N LEU A 6 -3.96 4.92 -6.32
CA LEU A 6 -4.71 3.68 -6.41
C LEU A 6 -3.74 2.52 -6.56
N ASP A 7 -3.92 1.49 -5.75
CA ASP A 7 -3.21 0.22 -5.90
C ASP A 7 -4.19 -0.92 -6.14
N HIS A 8 -3.88 -1.73 -7.14
CA HIS A 8 -4.71 -2.84 -7.57
C HIS A 8 -4.15 -4.14 -7.02
N THR A 9 -4.84 -4.75 -6.05
CA THR A 9 -4.45 -6.04 -5.49
C THR A 9 -5.53 -7.09 -5.70
N GLU A 10 -5.35 -7.96 -6.69
CA GLU A 10 -6.20 -9.13 -6.85
C GLU A 10 -5.90 -10.18 -5.76
N PHE A 11 -6.87 -10.43 -4.89
CA PHE A 11 -6.81 -11.57 -3.98
C PHE A 11 -7.47 -12.78 -4.64
N LYS A 12 -6.65 -13.75 -5.07
CA LYS A 12 -7.18 -15.09 -5.35
C LYS A 12 -7.51 -15.77 -4.03
N VAL A 13 -8.79 -15.74 -3.70
CA VAL A 13 -9.31 -16.35 -2.49
C VAL A 13 -8.99 -17.86 -2.49
N VAL A 14 -8.43 -18.34 -1.38
CA VAL A 14 -7.98 -19.73 -1.18
C VAL A 14 -9.05 -20.72 -1.67
N PRO A 15 -8.70 -21.83 -2.37
CA PRO A 15 -9.67 -22.73 -2.99
C PRO A 15 -10.79 -23.25 -2.08
N SER A 16 -10.53 -23.28 -0.76
CA SER A 16 -11.42 -23.72 0.31
C SER A 16 -12.40 -22.66 0.82
N SER A 17 -12.23 -21.39 0.45
CA SER A 17 -13.12 -20.32 0.89
C SER A 17 -14.43 -20.29 0.08
N LYS A 18 -15.52 -19.98 0.78
CA LYS A 18 -16.86 -19.85 0.19
C LYS A 18 -17.02 -18.58 -0.66
N ASN A 19 -16.20 -17.56 -0.42
CA ASN A 19 -16.22 -16.29 -1.11
C ASN A 19 -15.22 -16.30 -2.26
N LYS A 20 -15.50 -17.10 -3.29
CA LYS A 20 -14.69 -17.10 -4.51
C LYS A 20 -14.96 -15.79 -5.29
N ASP A 21 -13.94 -15.33 -6.01
CA ASP A 21 -14.06 -14.24 -6.99
C ASP A 21 -14.31 -12.85 -6.39
N THR A 22 -13.45 -12.42 -5.47
CA THR A 22 -13.47 -11.07 -4.90
C THR A 22 -12.20 -10.31 -5.27
N ILE A 23 -12.34 -9.13 -5.88
CA ILE A 23 -11.26 -8.16 -6.06
C ILE A 23 -11.28 -7.20 -4.87
N VAL A 24 -10.10 -6.88 -4.34
CA VAL A 24 -9.94 -5.77 -3.38
C VAL A 24 -9.12 -4.68 -4.05
N MET A 25 -9.67 -3.48 -4.13
CA MET A 25 -8.96 -2.29 -4.57
C MET A 25 -8.63 -1.44 -3.35
N GLY A 26 -7.37 -0.98 -3.28
CA GLY A 26 -6.91 -0.05 -2.27
C GLY A 26 -6.65 1.32 -2.90
N GLY A 27 -6.89 2.38 -2.14
CA GLY A 27 -6.60 3.74 -2.53
C GLY A 27 -6.20 4.60 -1.33
N LEU A 28 -5.45 5.65 -1.61
CA LEU A 28 -5.06 6.67 -0.65
C LEU A 28 -5.46 8.04 -1.21
N LEU A 29 -6.27 8.77 -0.45
CA LEU A 29 -6.58 10.17 -0.68
C LEU A 29 -5.82 11.00 0.35
N ILE A 30 -4.96 11.90 -0.12
CA ILE A 30 -4.09 12.69 0.75
C ILE A 30 -4.01 14.14 0.27
N GLY A 31 -4.05 15.07 1.23
CA GLY A 31 -3.84 16.49 1.00
C GLY A 31 -2.40 16.79 0.57
N HIS A 32 -2.17 17.91 -0.10
CA HIS A 32 -0.83 18.24 -0.62
C HIS A 32 0.21 18.46 0.49
N GLU A 33 -0.17 19.14 1.58
CA GLU A 33 0.73 19.36 2.72
C GLU A 33 1.07 18.05 3.42
N GLU A 34 0.07 17.19 3.62
CA GLU A 34 0.20 15.86 4.21
C GLU A 34 1.05 14.92 3.34
N GLU A 35 0.92 14.99 2.01
CA GLU A 35 1.77 14.28 1.07
C GLU A 35 3.24 14.69 1.21
N SER A 36 3.50 15.99 1.41
CA SER A 36 4.86 16.51 1.61
C SER A 36 5.47 15.99 2.90
N LYS A 37 4.68 15.90 3.99
CA LYS A 37 5.09 15.27 5.25
C LYS A 37 5.42 13.79 5.06
N LEU A 38 4.53 13.04 4.39
CA LEU A 38 4.75 11.62 4.10
C LEU A 38 6.02 11.39 3.27
N THR A 39 6.23 12.24 2.26
CA THR A 39 7.44 12.21 1.42
C THR A 39 8.69 12.48 2.25
N SER A 40 8.64 13.45 3.17
CA SER A 40 9.76 13.77 4.05
C SER A 40 10.11 12.61 4.97
N ILE A 41 9.10 11.99 5.59
CA ILE A 41 9.27 10.77 6.41
C ILE A 41 9.93 9.66 5.60
N MET A 42 9.45 9.41 4.37
CA MET A 42 10.04 8.40 3.48
C MET A 42 11.50 8.73 3.13
N ARG A 43 11.83 9.99 2.85
CA ARG A 43 13.21 10.41 2.56
C ARG A 43 14.14 10.19 3.75
N GLU A 44 13.71 10.57 4.96
CA GLU A 44 14.49 10.38 6.20
C GLU A 44 14.71 8.90 6.55
N ILE A 45 13.74 8.04 6.23
CA ILE A 45 13.90 6.59 6.36
C ILE A 45 14.94 6.11 5.36
N LYS A 46 14.81 6.46 4.08
CA LYS A 46 15.72 6.00 3.02
C LYS A 46 17.15 6.49 3.21
N SER A 47 17.35 7.73 3.67
CA SER A 47 18.68 8.32 3.85
C SER A 47 19.58 7.59 4.84
N ARG A 48 19.02 6.70 5.67
CA ARG A 48 19.79 5.81 6.57
C ARG A 48 20.42 4.62 5.86
N TYR A 49 19.98 4.32 4.65
CA TYR A 49 20.35 3.11 3.92
C TYR A 49 20.99 3.41 2.57
N PHE A 50 20.45 4.38 1.83
CA PHE A 50 20.92 4.76 0.50
C PHE A 50 20.42 6.15 0.12
N ASP A 51 20.74 6.59 -1.10
CA ASP A 51 20.28 7.87 -1.65
C ASP A 51 18.74 8.02 -1.55
N PRO A 52 18.23 9.02 -0.80
CA PRO A 52 16.80 9.21 -0.59
C PRO A 52 16.01 9.54 -1.86
N ASP A 53 16.66 9.77 -3.01
CA ASP A 53 16.01 9.94 -4.30
C ASP A 53 15.78 8.61 -5.05
N LEU A 54 16.35 7.50 -4.57
CA LEU A 54 16.08 6.19 -5.15
C LEU A 54 14.64 5.72 -4.92
N PRO A 55 14.05 4.99 -5.89
CA PRO A 55 12.69 4.50 -5.81
C PRO A 55 12.57 3.43 -4.71
N LEU A 56 11.48 3.52 -3.95
CA LEU A 56 11.10 2.53 -2.95
C LEU A 56 9.90 1.74 -3.47
N LYS A 57 9.98 0.41 -3.40
CA LYS A 57 8.83 -0.48 -3.63
C LYS A 57 8.56 -1.29 -2.37
N PHE A 58 7.29 -1.55 -2.10
CA PHE A 58 6.92 -2.46 -1.03
C PHE A 58 7.49 -3.87 -1.28
N ASN A 59 7.41 -4.35 -2.54
CA ASN A 59 8.14 -5.53 -2.99
C ASN A 59 9.54 -5.15 -3.49
N MET A 60 10.51 -5.13 -2.58
CA MET A 60 11.89 -4.75 -2.90
C MET A 60 12.61 -5.74 -3.83
N LYS A 61 12.15 -6.99 -3.92
CA LYS A 61 12.78 -8.01 -4.79
C LYS A 61 12.80 -7.58 -6.24
N ASP A 62 11.80 -6.82 -6.68
CA ASP A 62 11.71 -6.27 -8.04
C ASP A 62 12.80 -5.22 -8.33
N LEU A 63 13.37 -4.61 -7.29
CA LEU A 63 14.39 -3.58 -7.42
C LEU A 63 15.81 -4.14 -7.40
N LYS A 64 16.01 -5.42 -7.02
CA LYS A 64 17.34 -6.02 -6.86
C LYS A 64 18.25 -5.77 -8.07
N LYS A 65 17.76 -6.09 -9.28
CA LYS A 65 18.51 -5.91 -10.53
C LYS A 65 18.94 -4.47 -10.74
N LYS A 66 18.07 -3.51 -10.41
CA LYS A 66 18.37 -2.08 -10.56
C LYS A 66 19.44 -1.63 -9.56
N TYR A 67 19.43 -2.14 -8.33
CA TYR A 67 20.47 -1.85 -7.34
C TYR A 67 21.81 -2.48 -7.71
N GLU A 68 21.80 -3.69 -8.30
CA GLU A 68 23.01 -4.33 -8.84
C GLU A 68 23.62 -3.49 -9.98
N GLU A 69 22.80 -2.96 -10.90
CA GLU A 69 23.25 -2.07 -11.99
C GLU A 69 23.92 -0.78 -11.49
N PHE A 70 23.54 -0.29 -10.31
CA PHE A 70 24.14 0.88 -9.67
C PHE A 70 25.29 0.55 -8.70
N ASN A 71 25.73 -0.72 -8.60
CA ASN A 71 26.71 -1.18 -7.60
C ASN A 71 26.29 -0.90 -6.14
N LEU A 72 24.99 -0.92 -5.84
CA LEU A 72 24.42 -0.66 -4.50
C LEU A 72 23.89 -1.94 -3.83
N SER A 73 24.49 -3.09 -4.13
CA SER A 73 24.02 -4.39 -3.65
C SER A 73 24.14 -4.54 -2.14
N ALA A 74 25.16 -3.95 -1.51
CA ALA A 74 25.36 -4.05 -0.07
C ALA A 74 24.28 -3.28 0.70
N GLU A 75 23.97 -2.07 0.23
CA GLU A 75 22.92 -1.18 0.74
C GLU A 75 21.55 -1.83 0.58
N TYR A 76 21.30 -2.46 -0.57
CA TYR A 76 20.08 -3.22 -0.83
C TYR A 76 19.87 -4.35 0.19
N GLU A 77 20.91 -5.14 0.48
CA GLU A 77 20.80 -6.27 1.42
C GLU A 77 20.58 -5.79 2.86
N ILE A 78 21.24 -4.71 3.30
CA ILE A 78 21.00 -4.10 4.61
C ILE A 78 19.56 -3.58 4.69
N PHE A 79 19.10 -2.87 3.67
CA PHE A 79 17.75 -2.34 3.62
C PHE A 79 16.67 -3.44 3.62
N LEU A 80 16.93 -4.54 2.93
CA LEU A 80 16.04 -5.70 2.90
C LEU A 80 16.00 -6.41 4.26
N LYS A 81 17.15 -6.59 4.89
CA LYS A 81 17.28 -7.18 6.23
C LYS A 81 16.47 -6.39 7.26
N ASP A 82 16.54 -5.07 7.21
CA ASP A 82 15.86 -4.19 8.16
C ASP A 82 14.42 -3.84 7.73
N SER A 83 13.85 -4.58 6.76
CA SER A 83 12.56 -4.24 6.17
C SER A 83 11.38 -4.20 7.13
N ALA A 84 11.38 -5.07 8.14
CA ALA A 84 10.36 -5.03 9.18
C ALA A 84 10.44 -3.73 10.01
N GLN A 85 11.66 -3.28 10.31
CA GLN A 85 11.90 -2.11 11.15
C GLN A 85 11.44 -0.83 10.47
N TRP A 86 11.92 -0.56 9.25
CA TRP A 86 11.59 0.68 8.57
C TRP A 86 10.12 0.75 8.14
N ARG A 87 9.48 -0.39 7.81
CA ARG A 87 8.03 -0.43 7.53
C ARG A 87 7.21 -0.11 8.77
N THR A 88 7.60 -0.66 9.92
CA THR A 88 6.95 -0.37 11.20
C THR A 88 7.10 1.10 11.56
N GLU A 89 8.28 1.68 11.34
CA GLU A 89 8.51 3.10 11.57
C GLU A 89 7.69 3.97 10.62
N LEU A 90 7.69 3.68 9.31
CA LEU A 90 6.89 4.39 8.32
C LEU A 90 5.41 4.38 8.71
N PHE A 91 4.88 3.21 9.09
CA PHE A 91 3.49 3.08 9.53
C PHE A 91 3.19 3.89 10.79
N LYS A 92 4.06 3.84 11.81
CA LYS A 92 3.86 4.61 13.04
C LYS A 92 3.87 6.11 12.77
N ARG A 93 4.83 6.59 11.98
CA ARG A 93 4.96 8.01 11.64
C ARG A 93 3.86 8.47 10.68
N SER A 94 3.32 7.58 9.86
CA SER A 94 2.19 7.93 8.99
C SER A 94 0.90 8.17 9.78
N LEU A 95 0.79 7.69 11.02
CA LEU A 95 -0.38 7.99 11.88
C LEU A 95 -0.49 9.47 12.27
N GLU A 96 0.60 10.24 12.12
CA GLU A 96 0.62 11.70 12.37
C GLU A 96 0.11 12.51 11.16
N ILE A 97 -0.22 11.83 10.06
CA ILE A 97 -0.60 12.42 8.78
C ILE A 97 -2.09 12.22 8.56
N ASP A 98 -2.79 13.26 8.13
CA ASP A 98 -4.20 13.15 7.76
C ASP A 98 -4.34 12.64 6.32
N TYR A 99 -4.83 11.41 6.18
CA TYR A 99 -5.18 10.82 4.89
C TYR A 99 -6.35 9.85 5.02
N THR A 100 -7.08 9.67 3.92
CA THR A 100 -8.17 8.70 3.83
C THR A 100 -7.73 7.48 3.06
N ILE A 101 -7.89 6.30 3.65
CA ILE A 101 -7.73 5.02 2.95
C ILE A 101 -9.08 4.64 2.35
N ILE A 102 -9.09 4.35 1.06
CA ILE A 102 -10.25 3.84 0.35
C ILE A 102 -10.02 2.35 0.11
N ILE A 103 -10.96 1.51 0.58
CA ILE A 103 -10.94 0.07 0.31
C ILE A 103 -12.26 -0.28 -0.38
N ALA A 104 -12.17 -0.78 -1.61
CA ALA A 104 -13.32 -1.28 -2.35
C ALA A 104 -13.21 -2.79 -2.51
N ILE A 105 -14.27 -3.50 -2.16
CA ILE A 105 -14.35 -4.96 -2.29
C ILE A 105 -15.41 -5.27 -3.35
N ILE A 106 -14.99 -5.83 -4.47
CA ILE A 106 -15.85 -6.10 -5.62
C ILE A 106 -15.96 -7.62 -5.78
N GLN A 107 -17.18 -8.14 -5.69
CA GLN A 107 -17.44 -9.54 -6.02
C GLN A 107 -17.71 -9.65 -7.52
N HIS A 108 -16.96 -10.50 -8.23
CA HIS A 108 -17.29 -10.84 -9.60
C HIS A 108 -18.60 -11.60 -9.65
N TYR A 109 -19.52 -11.12 -10.49
CA TYR A 109 -20.72 -11.84 -10.81
C TYR A 109 -20.38 -13.05 -11.69
N GLN A 110 -20.57 -14.27 -11.17
CA GLN A 110 -20.54 -15.49 -11.97
C GLN A 110 -21.98 -15.84 -12.41
N PRO A 111 -22.27 -15.90 -13.72
CA PRO A 111 -23.63 -16.11 -14.24
C PRO A 111 -24.33 -17.41 -13.79
N ASP A 112 -23.60 -18.41 -13.33
CA ASP A 112 -24.13 -19.76 -13.05
C ASP A 112 -24.76 -19.96 -11.66
N LYS A 113 -24.87 -18.91 -10.84
CA LYS A 113 -25.62 -18.99 -9.57
C LYS A 113 -26.83 -18.07 -9.61
N LYS A 114 -28.03 -18.65 -9.78
CA LYS A 114 -29.32 -18.03 -9.45
C LYS A 114 -29.35 -17.67 -7.96
N ILE A 115 -28.79 -16.52 -7.56
CA ILE A 115 -28.97 -15.98 -6.21
C ILE A 115 -29.17 -14.46 -6.32
N ALA A 116 -30.25 -14.00 -5.68
CA ALA A 116 -30.77 -12.65 -5.73
C ALA A 116 -29.72 -11.59 -5.36
N LEU A 117 -29.71 -10.51 -6.15
CA LEU A 117 -28.97 -9.28 -5.90
C LEU A 117 -29.25 -8.75 -4.48
N SER A 118 -28.28 -8.90 -3.58
CA SER A 118 -28.17 -8.00 -2.44
C SER A 118 -27.23 -6.86 -2.85
N LYS A 119 -27.79 -5.71 -3.19
CA LYS A 119 -27.05 -4.45 -3.32
C LYS A 119 -26.64 -4.01 -1.91
N ASN A 120 -25.60 -4.60 -1.35
CA ASN A 120 -24.94 -4.05 -0.17
C ASN A 120 -23.63 -3.42 -0.62
N MET A 121 -23.74 -2.21 -1.16
CA MET A 121 -22.60 -1.31 -1.24
C MET A 121 -22.40 -0.75 0.18
N ILE A 122 -21.52 -1.39 0.94
CA ILE A 122 -21.16 -0.92 2.28
C ILE A 122 -20.05 0.11 2.09
N TYR A 123 -20.39 1.40 2.17
CA TYR A 123 -19.42 2.44 2.43
C TYR A 123 -18.92 2.26 3.87
N TRP A 124 -17.67 1.85 4.04
CA TRP A 124 -16.96 2.10 5.29
C TRP A 124 -16.24 3.43 5.13
N ASP A 125 -16.90 4.50 5.54
CA ASP A 125 -16.25 5.78 5.75
C ASP A 125 -15.51 5.66 7.08
N MET A 126 -14.26 5.20 7.03
CA MET A 126 -13.43 5.10 8.22
C MET A 126 -12.80 6.47 8.46
N HIS A 127 -13.57 7.36 9.09
CA HIS A 127 -13.01 8.53 9.77
C HIS A 127 -12.12 8.04 10.92
N LEU A 128 -10.83 7.84 10.66
CA LEU A 128 -9.83 7.77 11.72
C LEU A 128 -9.64 9.18 12.27
N THR A 129 -10.57 9.61 13.12
CA THR A 129 -10.29 10.66 14.09
C THR A 129 -9.65 9.96 15.28
N MET A 130 -8.32 9.94 15.32
CA MET A 130 -7.59 9.42 16.48
C MET A 130 -7.47 10.53 17.52
N TYR A 131 -8.09 10.30 18.70
CA TYR A 131 -7.92 11.10 19.92
C TYR A 131 -6.54 10.88 20.54
#